data_AF-A0A5J4TQ77-F1
#
_entry.id   AF-A0A5J4TQ77-F1
#
_cell.length_a   1.000
_cell.length_b   1.000
_cell.length_c   1.000
_cell.angle_alpha   90.00
_cell.angle_beta   90.00
_cell.angle_gamma   90.00
#
_symmetry.space_group_name_H-M   'P 1'
#
loop_
_entity.id
_entity.type
_entity.pdbx_description
1 polymer ?
#
loop_
_entity_poly.entity_id
_entity_poly.type
_entity_poly.pdbx_seq_one_letter_code
_entity_poly.pdbx_strand_id
1 'polypeptide(L)'
;MQLVDQLPKVRDIINGRYRLIQDIQQEDMVNYKKPYKFNLHSVTTPTNKAKFRGSLLYSSLNAHNLVELGRNDDLISLLYILVEFYNGMLPWSDVDELKVQALKEYFHSPKLLKRLPKQFLEFESYTLSLAYTTDPEYAYLISLLKQAAEEKEIDLNDPFQWEEEITGYKKK
;
A
#
# COMPACT_ATOMS: atom_id res chain seq x y z
N MET A 1 -13.74 -42.41 11.46
CA MET A 1 -12.72 -41.94 12.41
C MET A 1 -11.58 -41.32 11.60
N GLN A 2 -11.85 -40.11 11.13
CA GLN A 2 -11.07 -38.88 11.40
C GLN A 2 -9.90 -38.67 10.43
N LEU A 3 -10.29 -38.19 9.24
CA LEU A 3 -9.50 -37.35 8.35
C LEU A 3 -9.39 -35.96 9.00
N VAL A 4 -8.36 -35.76 9.81
CA VAL A 4 -8.01 -34.45 10.39
C VAL A 4 -6.56 -34.16 10.03
N ASP A 5 -6.29 -33.92 8.74
CA ASP A 5 -4.97 -33.47 8.27
C ASP A 5 -5.09 -32.87 6.87
N GLN A 6 -5.57 -31.62 6.76
CA GLN A 6 -5.22 -30.67 5.70
C GLN A 6 -5.88 -29.31 5.99
N LEU A 7 -5.39 -28.56 6.98
CA LEU A 7 -5.49 -27.10 7.00
C LEU A 7 -4.21 -26.56 7.66
N PRO A 8 -3.33 -25.86 6.94
CA PRO A 8 -2.20 -25.15 7.53
C PRO A 8 -2.74 -24.17 8.56
N LYS A 9 -2.41 -24.44 9.82
CA LYS A 9 -2.92 -23.71 10.98
C LYS A 9 -2.30 -22.31 10.97
N VAL A 10 -3.14 -21.33 11.31
CA VAL A 10 -2.88 -19.93 11.67
C VAL A 10 -1.63 -19.70 12.56
N ARG A 11 -1.06 -20.76 13.15
CA ARG A 11 0.20 -20.75 13.92
C ARG A 11 1.46 -20.41 13.12
N ASP A 12 1.50 -20.62 11.81
CA ASP A 12 2.72 -20.35 11.02
C ASP A 12 2.97 -18.86 10.78
N ILE A 13 1.94 -18.02 10.95
CA ILE A 13 2.04 -16.55 10.87
C ILE A 13 2.67 -15.96 12.14
N ILE A 14 2.58 -16.66 13.27
CA ILE A 14 3.00 -16.15 14.60
C ILE A 14 4.48 -16.49 14.91
N ASN A 15 5.10 -17.44 14.19
CA ASN A 15 6.46 -17.93 14.47
C ASN A 15 7.55 -17.48 13.47
N GLY A 16 7.39 -16.33 12.83
CA GLY A 16 8.55 -15.58 12.30
C GLY A 16 9.38 -16.27 11.21
N ARG A 17 8.73 -16.88 10.20
CA ARG A 17 9.42 -17.38 8.99
C ARG A 17 8.92 -16.74 7.69
N TYR A 18 9.08 -15.43 7.58
CA TYR A 18 9.34 -14.79 6.27
C TYR A 18 10.71 -14.12 6.32
N ARG A 19 11.76 -14.92 6.08
CA ARG A 19 13.09 -14.42 5.72
C ARG A 19 13.03 -13.89 4.29
N LEU A 20 12.54 -12.67 4.11
CA LEU A 20 12.62 -11.95 2.83
C LEU A 20 13.16 -10.52 2.98
N ILE A 21 13.51 -10.09 4.21
CA ILE A 21 14.10 -8.78 4.49
C ILE A 21 15.64 -8.87 4.60
N GLN A 22 16.22 -10.05 4.80
CA GLN A 22 17.68 -10.24 4.92
C GLN A 22 18.40 -10.41 3.57
N ASP A 23 17.68 -10.58 2.47
CA ASP A 23 18.25 -10.74 1.13
C ASP A 23 18.30 -9.43 0.33
N ILE A 24 17.83 -8.30 0.90
CA ILE A 24 18.19 -6.98 0.38
C ILE A 24 19.63 -6.76 0.79
N GLN A 25 20.56 -7.16 -0.08
CA GLN A 25 21.98 -6.95 0.12
C GLN A 25 22.19 -5.46 0.39
N GLN A 26 22.94 -5.15 1.43
CA GLN A 26 23.23 -3.79 1.86
C GLN A 26 23.86 -2.93 0.73
N GLU A 27 24.43 -3.59 -0.29
CA GLU A 27 24.92 -2.99 -1.54
C GLU A 27 23.83 -2.39 -2.45
N ASP A 28 22.62 -2.96 -2.49
CA ASP A 28 21.53 -2.48 -3.35
C ASP A 28 20.99 -1.11 -2.90
N MET A 29 21.05 -0.83 -1.59
CA MET A 29 20.67 0.47 -1.03
C MET A 29 21.77 1.53 -1.19
N VAL A 30 23.05 1.12 -1.23
CA VAL A 30 24.20 2.04 -1.35
C VAL A 30 24.42 2.50 -2.80
N ASN A 31 24.01 1.71 -3.80
CA ASN A 31 24.16 2.03 -5.21
C ASN A 31 22.92 2.60 -5.91
N TYR A 32 21.82 2.83 -5.19
CA TYR A 32 20.61 3.40 -5.77
C TYR A 32 20.79 4.88 -6.14
N LYS A 33 21.16 5.14 -7.39
CA LYS A 33 21.07 6.47 -8.00
C LYS A 33 19.61 6.74 -8.37
N LYS A 34 18.99 7.74 -7.72
CA LYS A 34 17.61 8.19 -7.95
C LYS A 34 17.24 8.23 -9.44
N PRO A 35 16.40 7.33 -9.97
CA PRO A 35 15.90 7.42 -11.34
C PRO A 35 14.64 8.29 -11.43
N TYR A 36 14.01 8.64 -10.30
CA TYR A 36 12.76 9.40 -10.26
C TYR A 36 13.03 10.90 -10.26
N LYS A 37 12.98 11.49 -11.46
CA LYS A 37 12.67 12.91 -11.61
C LYS A 37 11.15 13.04 -11.57
N PHE A 38 10.60 13.46 -10.45
CA PHE A 38 9.22 13.95 -10.41
C PHE A 38 9.09 15.03 -11.48
N ASN A 39 8.19 14.84 -12.44
CA ASN A 39 7.87 15.85 -13.44
C ASN A 39 7.14 16.99 -12.75
N LEU A 40 7.90 17.93 -12.18
CA LEU A 40 7.40 19.20 -11.68
C LEU A 40 6.98 20.07 -12.88
N HIS A 41 5.85 19.75 -13.50
CA HIS A 41 5.24 20.63 -14.49
C HIS A 41 4.65 21.84 -13.75
N SER A 42 5.45 22.91 -13.68
CA SER A 42 5.08 24.31 -13.43
C SER A 42 3.92 24.54 -12.46
N VAL A 43 4.18 24.46 -11.16
CA VAL A 43 3.26 24.97 -10.14
C VAL A 43 4.05 25.75 -9.09
N THR A 44 3.57 26.95 -8.80
CA THR A 44 4.11 27.99 -7.92
C THR A 44 4.80 27.40 -6.69
N THR A 45 6.06 27.75 -6.48
CA THR A 45 6.82 27.37 -5.28
C THR A 45 6.01 27.71 -4.02
N PRO A 46 5.70 26.73 -3.15
CA PRO A 46 5.07 27.03 -1.87
C PRO A 46 6.03 27.89 -1.06
N THR A 47 5.57 29.03 -0.57
CA THR A 47 6.38 30.04 0.11
C THR A 47 6.80 29.64 1.52
N ASN A 48 6.44 28.46 2.03
CA ASN A 48 6.85 27.93 3.32
C ASN A 48 7.05 26.40 3.25
N LYS A 49 8.14 25.89 3.84
CA LYS A 49 8.31 24.43 4.05
C LYS A 49 7.18 23.93 4.95
N ALA A 50 6.42 22.93 4.52
CA ALA A 50 5.42 22.30 5.36
C ALA A 50 6.11 21.55 6.53
N LYS A 51 5.37 21.29 7.62
CA LYS A 51 5.82 20.38 8.68
C LYS A 51 5.26 18.99 8.39
N PHE A 52 6.06 17.94 8.62
CA PHE A 52 5.58 16.57 8.51
C PHE A 52 4.37 16.36 9.44
N ARG A 53 3.29 15.77 8.90
CA ARG A 53 2.05 15.44 9.61
C ARG A 53 1.58 14.06 9.12
N GLY A 54 1.04 13.26 10.02
CA GLY A 54 0.47 11.94 9.71
C GLY A 54 1.29 10.75 10.24
N SER A 55 0.80 9.54 9.95
CA SER A 55 1.49 8.29 10.30
C SER A 55 2.67 8.06 9.35
N LEU A 56 3.87 7.85 9.91
CA LEU A 56 5.09 7.60 9.15
C LEU A 56 4.96 6.36 8.22
N LEU A 57 4.16 5.38 8.62
CA LEU A 57 3.91 4.16 7.85
C LEU A 57 3.08 4.42 6.59
N TYR A 58 2.01 5.21 6.70
CA TYR A 58 1.06 5.41 5.61
C TYR A 58 1.24 6.72 4.84
N SER A 59 2.11 7.62 5.32
CA SER A 59 2.35 8.91 4.67
C SER A 59 2.92 8.77 3.24
N SER A 60 2.47 9.62 2.33
CA SER A 60 3.01 9.67 0.97
C SER A 60 4.46 10.17 0.95
N LEU A 61 5.16 9.98 -0.18
CA LEU A 61 6.48 10.59 -0.39
C LEU A 61 6.44 12.13 -0.38
N ASN A 62 5.30 12.75 -0.71
CA ASN A 62 5.14 14.21 -0.62
C ASN A 62 5.22 14.68 0.85
N ALA A 63 4.59 13.94 1.77
CA ALA A 63 4.67 14.22 3.20
C ALA A 63 6.10 14.15 3.72
N HIS A 64 6.85 13.10 3.35
CA HIS A 64 8.28 12.95 3.68
C HIS A 64 9.12 14.12 3.14
N ASN A 65 8.79 14.60 1.94
CA ASN A 65 9.49 15.72 1.30
C ASN A 65 8.99 17.11 1.72
N LEU A 66 8.10 17.20 2.72
CA LEU A 66 7.53 18.46 3.21
C LEU A 66 6.84 19.29 2.12
N VAL A 67 6.26 18.61 1.14
CA VAL A 67 5.40 19.20 0.11
C VAL A 67 4.01 19.39 0.69
N GLU A 68 3.29 20.41 0.23
CA GLU A 68 1.89 20.63 0.60
C GLU A 68 1.04 19.40 0.22
N LEU A 69 0.23 18.93 1.16
CA LEU A 69 -0.54 17.70 0.98
C LEU A 69 -1.87 17.97 0.30
N GLY A 70 -2.24 17.12 -0.65
CA GLY A 70 -3.51 17.15 -1.36
C GLY A 70 -4.31 15.86 -1.19
N ARG A 71 -5.46 15.79 -1.86
CA ARG A 71 -6.36 14.61 -1.85
C ARG A 71 -5.68 13.34 -2.37
N ASN A 72 -4.70 13.49 -3.26
CA ASN A 72 -3.90 12.39 -3.77
C ASN A 72 -3.04 11.74 -2.68
N ASP A 73 -2.60 12.48 -1.66
CA ASP A 73 -1.79 11.93 -0.57
C ASP A 73 -2.61 11.02 0.36
N ASP A 74 -3.90 11.35 0.56
CA ASP A 74 -4.84 10.47 1.25
C ASP A 74 -5.09 9.18 0.47
N LEU A 75 -5.18 9.26 -0.87
CA LEU A 75 -5.33 8.09 -1.74
C LEU A 75 -4.08 7.18 -1.73
N ILE A 76 -2.88 7.74 -1.66
CA ILE A 76 -1.64 6.97 -1.45
C ILE A 76 -1.67 6.28 -0.08
N SER A 77 -2.12 6.98 0.96
CA SER A 77 -2.25 6.40 2.30
C SER A 77 -3.23 5.22 2.30
N LEU A 78 -4.37 5.37 1.61
CA LEU A 78 -5.35 4.29 1.40
C LEU A 78 -4.73 3.10 0.66
N LEU A 79 -3.97 3.35 -0.42
CA LEU A 79 -3.27 2.29 -1.16
C LEU A 79 -2.34 1.49 -0.24
N TYR A 80 -1.55 2.15 0.62
CA TYR A 80 -0.66 1.46 1.56
C TYR A 80 -1.44 0.63 2.58
N ILE A 81 -2.58 1.10 3.09
CA ILE A 81 -3.45 0.33 3.97
C ILE A 81 -3.98 -0.93 3.25
N LEU A 82 -4.42 -0.81 2.00
CA LEU A 82 -4.91 -1.95 1.22
C LEU A 82 -3.79 -2.97 0.94
N VAL A 83 -2.58 -2.50 0.64
CA VAL A 83 -1.41 -3.36 0.47
C VAL A 83 -1.07 -4.09 1.77
N GLU A 84 -1.13 -3.40 2.90
CA GLU A 84 -0.92 -4.00 4.22
C GLU A 84 -1.98 -5.05 4.54
N PHE A 85 -3.26 -4.78 4.29
CA PHE A 85 -4.33 -5.75 4.50
C PHE A 85 -4.13 -7.01 3.66
N TYR A 86 -3.67 -6.86 2.42
CA TYR A 86 -3.46 -8.00 1.53
C TYR A 86 -2.18 -8.80 1.86
N ASN A 87 -1.07 -8.11 2.16
CA ASN A 87 0.22 -8.75 2.42
C ASN A 87 0.46 -9.08 3.90
N GLY A 88 -0.32 -8.52 4.81
CA GLY A 88 -0.15 -8.55 6.27
C GLY A 88 0.83 -7.50 6.82
N MET A 89 1.70 -6.93 6.00
CA MET A 89 2.67 -5.90 6.39
C MET A 89 3.14 -5.06 5.20
N LEU A 90 3.67 -3.88 5.49
CA LEU A 90 4.42 -3.07 4.54
C LEU A 90 5.92 -3.39 4.59
N PRO A 91 6.68 -3.26 3.48
CA PRO A 91 8.12 -3.50 3.48
C PRO A 91 8.92 -2.61 4.45
N TRP A 92 8.31 -1.51 4.92
CA TRP A 92 8.90 -0.52 5.84
C TRP A 92 8.17 -0.47 7.20
N SER A 93 7.40 -1.49 7.58
CA SER A 93 6.64 -1.47 8.84
C SER A 93 7.48 -1.71 10.09
N ASP A 94 8.62 -2.40 9.98
CA ASP A 94 9.51 -2.77 11.10
C ASP A 94 10.96 -2.34 10.81
N VAL A 95 11.13 -1.04 10.53
CA VAL A 95 12.43 -0.44 10.22
C VAL A 95 12.56 0.91 10.93
N ASP A 96 13.79 1.37 11.09
CA ASP A 96 14.08 2.70 11.62
C ASP A 96 13.37 3.79 10.80
N GLU A 97 12.77 4.77 11.47
CA GLU A 97 12.02 5.88 10.87
C GLU A 97 12.82 6.58 9.77
N LEU A 98 14.13 6.71 9.99
CA LEU A 98 15.06 7.35 9.04
C LEU A 98 15.18 6.60 7.70
N LYS A 99 14.84 5.30 7.67
CA LYS A 99 14.91 4.44 6.47
C LYS A 99 13.59 4.36 5.72
N VAL A 100 12.48 4.75 6.34
CA VAL A 100 11.13 4.56 5.77
C VAL A 100 10.96 5.30 4.44
N GLN A 101 11.44 6.55 4.34
CA GLN A 101 11.39 7.29 3.08
C GLN A 101 12.15 6.55 1.96
N ALA A 102 13.38 6.13 2.22
CA ALA A 102 14.20 5.44 1.22
C ALA A 102 13.58 4.12 0.77
N LEU A 103 12.95 3.38 1.68
CA LEU A 103 12.24 2.16 1.36
C LEU A 103 10.96 2.43 0.55
N LYS A 104 10.22 3.50 0.83
CA LYS A 104 9.08 3.94 0.00
C LYS A 104 9.50 4.30 -1.42
N GLU A 105 10.64 4.97 -1.59
CA GLU A 105 11.22 5.26 -2.91
C GLU A 105 11.65 3.97 -3.64
N TYR A 106 12.19 2.99 -2.92
CA TYR A 106 12.65 1.72 -3.49
C TYR A 106 11.49 0.78 -3.87
N PHE A 107 10.51 0.65 -2.99
CA PHE A 107 9.29 -0.17 -3.12
C PHE A 107 8.13 0.67 -3.68
N HIS A 108 8.28 1.17 -4.90
CA HIS A 108 7.13 1.63 -5.70
C HIS A 108 6.75 0.55 -6.75
N SER A 109 5.67 0.75 -7.51
CA SER A 109 5.29 -0.19 -8.58
C SER A 109 6.41 -0.54 -9.56
N PRO A 110 6.49 -1.79 -10.06
CA PRO A 110 5.61 -2.90 -9.76
C PRO A 110 6.00 -3.65 -8.48
N LYS A 111 7.08 -3.27 -7.77
CA LYS A 111 7.63 -4.06 -6.66
C LYS A 111 6.66 -4.19 -5.50
N LEU A 112 6.06 -3.07 -5.07
CA LEU A 112 5.10 -3.05 -3.96
C LEU A 112 3.83 -3.85 -4.29
N LEU A 113 3.38 -3.77 -5.54
CA LEU A 113 2.09 -4.27 -5.99
C LEU A 113 2.17 -5.63 -6.71
N LYS A 114 3.34 -6.27 -6.72
CA LYS A 114 3.60 -7.52 -7.47
C LYS A 114 2.61 -8.65 -7.17
N ARG A 115 2.07 -8.71 -5.95
CA ARG A 115 1.15 -9.77 -5.50
C ARG A 115 -0.33 -9.39 -5.60
N LEU A 116 -0.62 -8.12 -5.88
CA LEU A 116 -1.98 -7.59 -5.96
C LEU A 116 -2.51 -7.68 -7.41
N PRO A 117 -3.84 -7.62 -7.61
CA PRO A 117 -4.44 -7.48 -8.93
C PRO A 117 -3.88 -6.27 -9.69
N LYS A 118 -3.80 -6.38 -11.02
CA LYS A 118 -3.21 -5.34 -11.89
C LYS A 118 -3.88 -3.97 -11.75
N GLN A 119 -5.14 -3.92 -11.35
CA GLN A 119 -5.92 -2.72 -11.11
C GLN A 119 -5.29 -1.83 -10.03
N PHE A 120 -4.51 -2.40 -9.11
CA PHE A 120 -3.74 -1.63 -8.11
C PHE A 120 -2.58 -0.86 -8.74
N LEU A 121 -1.93 -1.39 -9.78
CA LEU A 121 -0.89 -0.65 -10.54
C LEU A 121 -1.51 0.58 -11.22
N GLU A 122 -2.71 0.42 -11.76
CA GLU A 122 -3.48 1.48 -12.39
C GLU A 122 -3.98 2.50 -11.37
N PHE A 123 -4.44 2.05 -10.20
CA PHE A 123 -4.82 2.90 -9.07
C PHE A 123 -3.64 3.79 -8.64
N GLU A 124 -2.46 3.21 -8.44
CA GLU A 124 -1.25 3.97 -8.03
C GLU A 124 -0.85 4.96 -9.13
N SER A 125 -0.79 4.51 -10.38
CA SER A 125 -0.41 5.36 -11.53
C SER A 125 -1.34 6.55 -11.68
N TYR A 126 -2.66 6.33 -11.59
CA TYR A 126 -3.65 7.39 -11.62
C TYR A 126 -3.47 8.37 -10.45
N THR A 127 -3.33 7.85 -9.22
CA THR A 127 -3.16 8.69 -8.03
C THR A 127 -1.91 9.57 -8.11
N LEU A 128 -0.79 9.03 -8.60
CA LEU A 128 0.46 9.77 -8.77
C LEU A 128 0.43 10.79 -9.91
N SER A 129 -0.53 10.67 -10.85
CA SER A 129 -0.72 11.63 -11.95
C SER A 129 -1.49 12.89 -11.55
N LEU A 130 -2.17 12.86 -10.39
CA LEU A 130 -2.97 13.99 -9.90
C LEU A 130 -2.07 15.11 -9.36
N ALA A 131 -2.41 16.35 -9.71
CA ALA A 131 -1.84 17.52 -9.04
C ALA A 131 -2.53 17.75 -7.69
N TYR A 132 -1.89 18.49 -6.78
CA TYR A 132 -2.42 18.73 -5.43
C TYR A 132 -3.80 19.41 -5.43
N THR A 133 -4.09 20.24 -6.44
CA THR A 133 -5.39 20.93 -6.61
C THR A 133 -6.43 20.07 -7.31
N THR A 134 -6.03 19.00 -7.99
CA THR A 134 -6.94 18.19 -8.82
C THR A 134 -7.93 17.46 -7.93
N ASP A 135 -9.18 17.39 -8.39
CA ASP A 135 -10.19 16.55 -7.76
C ASP A 135 -10.08 15.13 -8.30
N PRO A 136 -9.78 14.13 -7.45
CA PRO A 136 -9.75 12.76 -7.91
C PRO A 136 -11.12 12.30 -8.40
N GLU A 137 -11.18 11.71 -9.58
CA GLU A 137 -12.33 10.91 -10.02
C GLU A 137 -12.48 9.64 -9.17
N TYR A 138 -13.10 9.77 -7.99
CA TYR A 138 -13.28 8.65 -7.05
C TYR A 138 -14.09 7.49 -7.64
N ALA A 139 -15.04 7.78 -8.53
CA ALA A 139 -15.82 6.76 -9.22
C ALA A 139 -14.94 5.81 -10.05
N TYR A 140 -13.92 6.35 -10.70
CA TYR A 140 -12.94 5.57 -11.44
C TYR A 140 -12.12 4.65 -10.52
N LEU A 141 -11.59 5.18 -9.42
CA LEU A 141 -10.85 4.40 -8.42
C LEU A 141 -11.69 3.27 -7.82
N ILE A 142 -12.97 3.54 -7.49
CA ILE A 142 -13.90 2.53 -7.01
C ILE A 142 -14.13 1.46 -8.09
N SER A 143 -14.22 1.85 -9.37
CA SER A 143 -14.38 0.90 -10.46
C SER A 143 -13.19 -0.06 -10.59
N LEU A 144 -11.96 0.42 -10.35
CA LEU A 144 -10.75 -0.42 -10.33
C LEU A 144 -10.81 -1.44 -9.20
N LEU A 145 -11.24 -1.04 -8.00
CA LEU A 145 -11.40 -1.95 -6.86
C LEU A 145 -12.50 -2.99 -7.12
N LYS A 146 -13.61 -2.61 -7.75
CA LYS A 146 -14.68 -3.54 -8.14
C LYS A 146 -14.21 -4.56 -9.17
N GLN A 147 -13.48 -4.12 -10.20
CA GLN A 147 -12.88 -5.01 -11.19
C GLN A 147 -11.88 -5.99 -10.55
N ALA A 148 -11.07 -5.52 -9.59
CA ALA A 148 -10.16 -6.39 -8.85
C ALA A 148 -10.90 -7.45 -8.03
N ALA A 149 -12.03 -7.09 -7.41
CA ALA A 149 -12.88 -8.02 -6.67
C ALA A 149 -13.52 -9.06 -7.61
N GLU A 150 -14.07 -8.61 -8.75
CA GLU A 150 -14.67 -9.49 -9.76
C GLU A 150 -13.64 -10.50 -10.31
N GLU A 151 -12.43 -10.05 -10.66
CA GLU A 151 -11.35 -10.93 -11.16
C GLU A 151 -10.89 -11.96 -10.11
N LYS A 152 -11.09 -11.66 -8.82
CA LYS A 152 -10.78 -12.56 -7.70
C LYS A 152 -12.00 -13.35 -7.20
N GLU A 153 -13.13 -13.23 -7.87
CA GLU A 153 -14.40 -13.89 -7.49
C GLU A 153 -14.82 -13.53 -6.05
N ILE A 154 -14.55 -12.30 -5.62
CA ILE A 154 -14.91 -11.78 -4.29
C ILE A 154 -16.28 -11.09 -4.37
N ASP A 155 -17.24 -11.57 -3.59
CA ASP A 155 -18.50 -10.87 -3.38
C ASP A 155 -18.31 -9.74 -2.36
N LEU A 156 -18.45 -8.50 -2.81
CA LEU A 156 -18.32 -7.32 -1.95
C LEU A 156 -19.49 -7.16 -0.96
N ASN A 157 -20.55 -7.96 -1.10
CA ASN A 157 -21.67 -7.99 -0.16
C ASN A 157 -21.53 -9.14 0.87
N ASP A 158 -20.50 -9.98 0.76
CA ASP A 158 -20.25 -10.99 1.78
C ASP A 158 -19.93 -10.30 3.11
N PRO A 159 -20.44 -10.85 4.23
CA PRO A 159 -20.21 -10.27 5.54
C PRO A 159 -18.71 -10.26 5.87
N PHE A 160 -18.28 -9.26 6.63
CA PHE A 160 -16.92 -9.27 7.14
C PHE A 160 -16.75 -10.40 8.16
N GLN A 161 -15.51 -10.87 8.33
CA GLN A 161 -15.18 -11.95 9.28
C GLN A 161 -15.73 -11.68 10.70
N TRP A 162 -15.64 -10.44 11.18
CA TRP A 162 -16.15 -10.08 12.52
C TRP A 162 -17.68 -10.04 12.57
N GLU A 163 -18.38 -9.84 11.45
CA GLU A 163 -19.85 -9.89 11.40
C GLU A 163 -20.36 -11.33 11.51
N GLU A 164 -19.63 -12.29 10.92
CA GLU A 164 -19.91 -13.72 11.10
C GLU A 164 -19.73 -14.14 12.57
N GLU A 165 -18.69 -13.63 13.24
CA GLU A 165 -18.43 -13.89 14.67
C GLU A 165 -19.54 -13.34 15.58
N ILE A 166 -20.09 -12.16 15.26
CA ILE A 166 -21.16 -11.52 16.03
C ILE A 166 -22.52 -12.19 15.77
N THR A 167 -22.82 -12.53 14.52
CA THR A 167 -24.14 -13.05 14.12
C THR A 167 -24.27 -14.56 14.28
N GLY A 168 -23.15 -15.27 14.44
CA GLY A 168 -23.11 -16.74 14.47
C GLY A 168 -23.46 -17.38 13.12
N TYR A 169 -23.57 -16.59 12.06
CA TYR A 169 -23.86 -17.07 10.72
C TYR A 169 -22.59 -17.71 10.13
N LYS A 170 -22.67 -19.00 9.78
CA LYS A 170 -21.62 -19.69 9.02
C LYS A 170 -22.15 -20.03 7.65
N LYS A 171 -21.55 -19.46 6.60
CA LYS A 171 -21.79 -19.88 5.20
C LYS A 171 -21.42 -21.38 5.12
N LYS A 172 -22.39 -22.20 4.70
CA LYS A 172 -22.26 -23.67 4.60
C LYS A 172 -21.35 -24.08 3.46
#